data_AF-X1FC09-F1
#
_entry.id   AF-X1FC09-F1
#
_cell.length_a   1.000
_cell.length_b   1.000
_cell.length_c   1.000
_cell.angle_alpha   90.00
_cell.angle_beta   90.00
_cell.angle_gamma   90.00
#
_symmetry.space_group_name_H-M   'P 1'
#
loop_
_entity.id
_entity.type
_entity.pdbx_description
1 polymer ?
#
loop_
_entity_poly.entity_id
_entity_poly.type
_entity_poly.pdbx_seq_one_letter_code
_entity_poly.pdbx_strand_id
1 'polypeptide(L)'
;KSDGNAAFDGICKYILNGFYGKWAQRYPAIIQSASLDGPELSRELIVSYETGDSYMITRMMGKEWAESGFVEGRHNLVAIAAHITEGARIYLWRLIDRLPRGRVLYCDTDSLVVRQSDVEAFSDVLDDKALGCLQAEKTSASVSIRGLKDYRWNGVDIIKGIKDTAELAPPPPRRNKQEILSNLRATAECITPASYRQKMFPGLYTLLKTATPGLFPIITQTRTLKRQYDKAELLPDSPFTSPFRL
;
A
#
# COMPACT_ATOMS: atom_id res chain seq x y z
N LYS A 1 0.77 -12.37 -23.42
CA LYS A 1 -0.58 -12.95 -23.23
C LYS A 1 -1.00 -13.88 -24.36
N SER A 2 -0.36 -13.85 -25.55
CA SER A 2 -0.75 -14.66 -26.72
C SER A 2 -0.25 -16.12 -26.70
N ASP A 3 0.82 -16.42 -25.96
CA ASP A 3 1.56 -17.69 -26.12
C ASP A 3 1.29 -18.73 -25.02
N GLY A 4 0.28 -18.51 -24.16
CA GLY A 4 -0.15 -19.46 -23.13
C GLY A 4 0.82 -19.66 -21.96
N ASN A 5 1.92 -18.92 -21.89
CA ASN A 5 2.89 -19.00 -20.79
C ASN A 5 2.54 -18.04 -19.64
N ALA A 6 1.87 -18.57 -18.62
CA ALA A 6 1.40 -17.80 -17.46
C ALA A 6 2.53 -17.09 -16.69
N ALA A 7 3.72 -17.68 -16.60
CA ALA A 7 4.86 -17.05 -15.92
C ALA A 7 5.38 -15.85 -16.72
N PHE A 8 5.51 -16.02 -18.04
CA PHE A 8 5.92 -14.93 -18.93
C PHE A 8 4.90 -13.79 -18.95
N ASP A 9 3.61 -14.11 -18.94
CA ASP A 9 2.54 -13.12 -18.83
C ASP A 9 2.59 -12.31 -17.54
N GLY A 10 2.88 -12.98 -16.42
CA GLY A 10 3.12 -12.31 -15.14
C GLY A 10 4.28 -11.33 -15.21
N ILE A 11 5.41 -11.75 -15.79
CA ILE A 11 6.60 -10.90 -15.96
C ILE A 11 6.28 -9.69 -16.84
N CYS A 12 5.67 -9.90 -18.00
CA CYS A 12 5.28 -8.81 -18.91
C CYS A 12 4.34 -7.82 -18.23
N LYS A 13 3.36 -8.30 -17.45
CA LYS A 13 2.47 -7.44 -16.67
C LYS A 13 3.24 -6.59 -15.65
N TYR A 14 4.19 -7.17 -14.91
CA TYR A 14 5.00 -6.41 -13.95
C TYR A 14 5.90 -5.38 -14.62
N ILE A 15 6.50 -5.71 -15.76
CA ILE A 15 7.33 -4.78 -16.52
C ILE A 15 6.49 -3.60 -17.00
N LEU A 16 5.36 -3.86 -17.65
CA LEU A 16 4.49 -2.80 -18.18
C LEU A 16 3.94 -1.89 -17.08
N ASN A 17 3.44 -2.47 -15.98
CA ASN A 17 2.90 -1.70 -14.87
C ASN A 17 3.99 -0.93 -14.09
N GLY A 18 5.20 -1.49 -14.01
CA GLY A 18 6.32 -0.85 -13.33
C GLY A 18 7.03 0.22 -14.17
N PHE A 19 6.90 0.15 -15.50
CA PHE A 19 7.66 0.98 -16.42
C PHE A 19 7.34 2.47 -16.26
N TYR A 20 6.06 2.85 -16.21
CA TYR A 20 5.71 4.28 -16.10
C TYR A 20 6.23 4.89 -14.80
N GLY A 21 6.25 4.13 -13.71
CA GLY A 21 6.75 4.56 -12.41
C GLY A 21 8.26 4.83 -12.39
N LYS A 22 9.03 4.28 -13.35
CA LYS A 22 10.46 4.57 -13.51
C LYS A 22 10.71 6.03 -13.88
N TRP A 23 9.82 6.64 -14.65
CA TRP A 23 9.93 8.05 -15.06
C TRP A 23 9.67 9.05 -13.93
N ALA A 24 9.21 8.60 -12.75
CA ALA A 24 9.05 9.41 -11.54
C ALA A 24 9.73 8.77 -10.33
N GLN A 25 10.70 7.86 -10.56
CA GLN A 25 11.32 7.10 -9.49
C GLN A 25 12.19 8.01 -8.61
N ARG A 26 12.02 7.87 -7.30
CA ARG A 26 12.88 8.47 -6.28
C ARG A 26 13.68 7.40 -5.56
N TYR A 27 14.85 7.77 -5.07
CA TYR A 27 15.72 6.93 -4.26
C TYR A 27 15.93 7.57 -2.90
N PRO A 28 16.01 6.79 -1.80
CA PRO A 28 16.47 7.33 -0.53
C PRO A 28 17.84 7.98 -0.71
N ALA A 29 18.03 9.20 -0.19
CA ALA A 29 19.32 9.86 -0.30
C ALA A 29 20.30 9.22 0.69
N ILE A 30 21.42 8.71 0.20
CA ILE A 30 22.50 8.22 1.06
C ILE A 30 23.23 9.43 1.62
N ILE A 31 23.11 9.65 2.93
CA ILE A 31 23.75 10.78 3.63
C ILE A 31 25.09 10.41 4.24
N GLN A 32 25.32 9.12 4.50
CA GLN A 32 26.57 8.60 5.02
C GLN A 32 26.77 7.16 4.55
N SER A 33 28.00 6.76 4.29
CA SER A 33 28.36 5.36 4.01
C SER A 33 29.73 5.03 4.57
N ALA A 34 29.89 3.84 5.14
CA ALA A 34 31.14 3.32 5.67
C ALA A 34 31.31 1.83 5.33
N SER A 35 32.55 1.36 5.32
CA SER A 35 32.86 -0.07 5.27
C SER A 35 32.75 -0.66 6.67
N LEU A 36 32.22 -1.88 6.78
CA LEU A 36 32.13 -2.65 8.01
C LEU A 36 32.92 -3.94 7.88
N ASP A 37 33.59 -4.33 8.96
CA ASP A 37 34.19 -5.65 9.09
C ASP A 37 33.11 -6.67 9.46
N GLY A 38 32.86 -7.63 8.56
CA GLY A 38 31.96 -8.75 8.79
C GLY A 38 30.57 -8.65 8.13
N PRO A 39 29.81 -9.75 8.11
CA PRO A 39 28.57 -9.87 7.36
C PRO A 39 27.35 -9.41 8.18
N GLU A 40 27.36 -8.20 8.72
CA GLU A 40 26.20 -7.68 9.45
C GLU A 40 25.03 -7.41 8.48
N LEU A 41 23.83 -7.85 8.85
CA LEU A 41 22.58 -7.57 8.15
C LEU A 41 21.57 -6.96 9.12
N SER A 42 21.46 -5.63 9.11
CA SER A 42 20.49 -4.90 9.94
C SER A 42 19.90 -3.72 9.18
N ARG A 43 18.67 -3.36 9.56
CA ARG A 43 17.98 -2.18 9.03
C ARG A 43 17.18 -1.51 10.14
N GLU A 44 17.61 -0.32 10.53
CA GLU A 44 17.18 0.34 11.76
C GLU A 44 16.71 1.76 11.48
N LEU A 45 15.54 2.11 12.00
CA LEU A 45 15.08 3.49 12.02
C LEU A 45 15.71 4.18 13.24
N ILE A 46 16.57 5.15 12.98
CA ILE A 46 17.18 5.99 14.00
C ILE A 46 16.44 7.32 14.04
N VAL A 47 16.24 7.82 15.26
CA VAL A 47 15.61 9.12 15.51
C VAL A 47 16.58 9.96 16.32
N SER A 48 16.98 11.11 15.79
CA SER A 48 17.76 12.09 16.54
C SER A 48 16.93 12.59 17.71
N TYR A 49 17.46 12.50 18.93
CA TYR A 49 16.83 13.13 20.09
C TYR A 49 16.95 14.67 20.03
N GLU A 50 18.07 15.17 19.51
CA GLU A 50 18.38 16.60 19.48
C GLU A 50 17.63 17.34 18.36
N THR A 51 17.55 16.74 17.16
CA THR A 51 16.94 17.39 15.99
C THR A 51 15.55 16.85 15.65
N GLY A 52 15.14 15.71 16.21
CA GLY A 52 13.90 15.01 15.84
C GLY A 52 13.94 14.28 14.50
N ASP A 53 15.04 14.44 13.74
CA ASP A 53 15.20 13.85 12.42
C ASP A 53 15.17 12.33 12.43
N SER A 54 14.83 11.76 11.27
CA SER A 54 14.76 10.32 11.08
C SER A 54 15.65 9.88 9.95
N TYR A 55 16.43 8.83 10.19
CA TYR A 55 17.29 8.20 9.18
C TYR A 55 17.17 6.69 9.29
N MET A 56 17.33 6.01 8.16
CA MET A 56 17.38 4.56 8.08
C MET A 56 18.83 4.13 7.94
N ILE A 57 19.39 3.45 8.94
CA ILE A 57 20.70 2.82 8.80
C ILE A 57 20.50 1.41 8.26
N THR A 58 21.21 1.07 7.20
CA THR A 58 21.24 -0.28 6.63
C THR A 58 22.67 -0.78 6.65
N ARG A 59 22.88 -1.95 7.27
CA ARG A 59 24.15 -2.69 7.26
C ARG A 59 23.95 -3.93 6.43
N MET A 60 24.75 -4.08 5.38
CA MET A 60 24.67 -5.23 4.49
C MET A 60 25.95 -5.34 3.65
N MET A 61 26.46 -6.57 3.46
CA MET A 61 27.62 -6.87 2.61
C MET A 61 28.89 -6.09 2.99
N GLY A 62 29.21 -5.99 4.29
CA GLY A 62 30.37 -5.25 4.77
C GLY A 62 30.28 -3.74 4.50
N LYS A 63 29.06 -3.20 4.36
CA LYS A 63 28.80 -1.77 4.21
C LYS A 63 27.70 -1.33 5.16
N GLU A 64 27.88 -0.16 5.76
CA GLU A 64 26.85 0.60 6.44
C GLU A 64 26.50 1.81 5.57
N TRP A 65 25.22 2.13 5.44
CA TRP A 65 24.81 3.43 4.92
C TRP A 65 23.56 3.96 5.62
N ALA A 66 23.52 5.27 5.80
CA ALA A 66 22.38 5.99 6.33
C ALA A 66 21.60 6.65 5.19
N GLU A 67 20.29 6.46 5.19
CA GLU A 67 19.36 7.04 4.22
C GLU A 67 18.44 8.06 4.91
N SER A 68 18.32 9.26 4.34
CA SER A 68 17.29 10.23 4.76
C SER A 68 16.77 11.02 3.58
N GLY A 69 15.49 11.38 3.61
CA GLY A 69 14.83 12.04 2.50
C GLY A 69 14.85 11.21 1.21
N PHE A 70 14.63 11.88 0.08
CA PHE A 70 14.56 11.24 -1.23
C PHE A 70 15.12 12.14 -2.32
N VAL A 71 16.01 11.61 -3.13
CA VAL A 71 16.54 12.23 -4.35
C VAL A 71 15.85 11.67 -5.58
N GLU A 72 15.86 12.44 -6.66
CA GLU A 72 15.36 12.00 -7.95
C GLU A 72 16.24 10.91 -8.55
N GLY A 73 15.62 10.04 -9.34
CA GLY A 73 16.34 9.03 -10.09
C GLY A 73 17.20 9.60 -11.20
N ARG A 74 18.30 8.90 -11.52
CA ARG A 74 19.23 9.29 -12.59
C ARG A 74 18.55 9.46 -13.95
N HIS A 75 17.55 8.64 -14.24
CA HIS A 75 16.81 8.64 -15.51
C HIS A 75 15.36 9.12 -15.31
N ASN A 76 15.16 10.03 -14.37
CA ASN A 76 13.86 10.61 -14.06
C ASN A 76 13.43 11.61 -15.16
N LEU A 77 12.19 11.49 -15.62
CA LEU A 77 11.56 12.50 -16.47
C LEU A 77 10.09 12.59 -16.06
N VAL A 78 9.86 13.29 -14.95
CA VAL A 78 8.56 13.36 -14.26
C VAL A 78 7.42 13.77 -15.19
N ALA A 79 7.72 14.59 -16.21
CA ALA A 79 6.75 14.99 -17.23
C ALA A 79 6.08 13.80 -17.93
N ILE A 80 6.83 12.73 -18.24
CA ILE A 80 6.26 11.53 -18.86
C ILE A 80 5.27 10.85 -17.90
N ALA A 81 5.67 10.61 -16.65
CA ALA A 81 4.79 9.99 -15.66
C ALA A 81 3.54 10.85 -15.39
N ALA A 82 3.69 12.17 -15.37
CA ALA A 82 2.61 13.12 -15.20
C ALA A 82 1.59 13.01 -16.35
N HIS A 83 2.03 13.05 -17.61
CA HIS A 83 1.15 12.95 -18.77
C HIS A 83 0.47 11.57 -18.89
N ILE A 84 1.18 10.48 -18.56
CA ILE A 84 0.56 9.16 -18.51
C ILE A 84 -0.56 9.13 -17.45
N THR A 85 -0.30 9.67 -16.26
CA THR A 85 -1.28 9.71 -15.17
C THR A 85 -2.47 10.60 -15.51
N GLU A 86 -2.22 11.76 -16.13
CA GLU A 86 -3.24 12.67 -16.65
C GLU A 86 -4.14 11.96 -17.67
N GLY A 87 -3.54 11.34 -18.69
CA GLY A 87 -4.29 10.61 -19.73
C GLY A 87 -5.16 9.50 -19.15
N ALA A 88 -4.62 8.72 -18.20
CA ALA A 88 -5.37 7.68 -17.50
C ALA A 88 -6.55 8.27 -16.69
N ARG A 89 -6.35 9.40 -16.00
CA ARG A 89 -7.41 10.07 -15.23
C ARG A 89 -8.49 10.67 -16.13
N ILE A 90 -8.11 11.28 -17.26
CA ILE A 90 -9.05 11.79 -18.25
C ILE A 90 -9.87 10.65 -18.86
N TYR A 91 -9.23 9.52 -19.19
CA TYR A 91 -9.94 8.34 -19.69
C TYR A 91 -10.93 7.80 -18.67
N LEU A 92 -10.51 7.65 -17.41
CA LEU A 92 -11.37 7.22 -16.31
C LEU A 92 -12.55 8.19 -16.09
N TRP A 93 -12.30 9.49 -16.17
CA TRP A 93 -13.36 10.50 -16.11
C TRP A 93 -14.37 10.35 -17.26
N ARG A 94 -13.90 10.14 -18.50
CA ARG A 94 -14.78 9.90 -19.65
C ARG A 94 -15.65 8.66 -19.46
N LEU A 95 -15.15 7.62 -18.82
CA LEU A 95 -15.95 6.44 -18.48
C LEU A 95 -17.00 6.78 -17.42
N ILE A 96 -16.63 7.51 -16.36
CA ILE A 96 -17.57 7.96 -15.31
C ILE A 96 -18.69 8.82 -15.92
N ASP A 97 -18.35 9.70 -16.84
CA ASP A 97 -19.27 10.66 -17.48
C ASP A 97 -20.28 10.00 -18.43
N ARG A 98 -20.11 8.71 -18.77
CA ARG A 98 -21.11 7.93 -19.52
C ARG A 98 -22.38 7.69 -18.72
N LEU A 99 -22.32 7.83 -17.40
CA LEU A 99 -23.46 7.64 -16.52
C LEU A 99 -23.85 8.96 -15.86
N PRO A 100 -25.15 9.16 -15.54
CA PRO A 100 -25.58 10.26 -14.69
C PRO A 100 -24.82 10.31 -13.37
N ARG A 101 -24.63 11.52 -12.84
CA ARG A 101 -23.94 11.72 -11.54
C ARG A 101 -24.54 10.83 -10.44
N GLY A 102 -23.67 10.20 -9.66
CA GLY A 102 -24.04 9.31 -8.55
C GLY A 102 -24.39 7.87 -8.94
N ARG A 103 -24.30 7.50 -10.23
CA ARG A 103 -24.50 6.12 -10.68
C ARG A 103 -23.27 5.23 -10.46
N VAL A 104 -22.08 5.78 -10.66
CA VAL A 104 -20.83 5.12 -10.29
C VAL A 104 -20.73 5.04 -8.76
N LEU A 105 -20.65 3.83 -8.23
CA LEU A 105 -20.66 3.56 -6.80
C LEU A 105 -19.27 3.74 -6.18
N TYR A 106 -18.22 3.39 -6.92
CA TYR A 106 -16.84 3.49 -6.47
C TYR A 106 -15.87 3.55 -7.65
N CYS A 107 -14.70 4.12 -7.41
CA CYS A 107 -13.62 4.20 -8.38
C CYS A 107 -12.26 4.10 -7.67
N ASP A 108 -11.36 3.26 -8.20
CA ASP A 108 -9.98 3.18 -7.72
C ASP A 108 -9.01 2.98 -8.88
N THR A 109 -8.25 4.03 -9.17
CA THR A 109 -7.13 4.11 -10.14
C THR A 109 -7.49 3.76 -11.59
N ASP A 110 -7.92 2.53 -11.83
CA ASP A 110 -8.19 1.91 -13.12
C ASP A 110 -9.47 1.04 -13.10
N SER A 111 -10.26 1.12 -12.03
CA SER A 111 -11.49 0.35 -11.85
C SER A 111 -12.69 1.23 -11.52
N LEU A 112 -13.88 0.76 -11.94
CA LEU A 112 -15.18 1.34 -11.61
C LEU A 112 -16.08 0.25 -11.03
N VAL A 113 -16.85 0.60 -10.01
CA VAL A 113 -17.94 -0.23 -9.49
C VAL A 113 -19.25 0.43 -9.89
N VAL A 114 -20.07 -0.29 -10.64
CA VAL A 114 -21.39 0.15 -11.13
C VAL A 114 -22.42 -0.92 -10.81
N ARG A 115 -23.71 -0.57 -10.95
CA ARG A 115 -24.79 -1.55 -10.83
C ARG A 115 -24.86 -2.37 -12.11
N GLN A 116 -25.39 -3.59 -12.02
CA GLN A 116 -25.60 -4.45 -13.18
C GLN A 116 -26.41 -3.76 -14.28
N SER A 117 -27.41 -2.95 -13.90
CA SER A 117 -28.26 -2.20 -14.83
C SER A 117 -27.51 -1.13 -15.65
N ASP A 118 -26.34 -0.69 -15.18
CA ASP A 118 -25.59 0.41 -15.78
C ASP A 118 -24.44 -0.11 -16.68
N VAL A 119 -24.23 -1.43 -16.76
CA VAL A 119 -23.13 -2.06 -17.51
C VAL A 119 -23.23 -1.82 -19.02
N GLU A 120 -24.46 -1.74 -19.55
CA GLU A 120 -24.72 -1.53 -20.99
C GLU A 120 -24.04 -0.26 -21.53
N ALA A 121 -23.89 0.77 -20.69
CA ALA A 121 -23.23 2.03 -21.03
C ALA A 121 -21.73 1.90 -21.37
N PHE A 122 -21.15 0.73 -21.12
CA PHE A 122 -19.73 0.42 -21.36
C PHE A 122 -19.54 -0.68 -22.41
N SER A 123 -20.61 -1.16 -23.04
CA SER A 123 -20.59 -2.29 -23.98
C SER A 123 -19.58 -2.15 -25.13
N ASP A 124 -19.38 -0.94 -25.63
CA ASP A 124 -18.41 -0.60 -26.69
C ASP A 124 -16.94 -0.65 -26.25
N VAL A 125 -16.67 -0.64 -24.93
CA VAL A 125 -15.32 -0.68 -24.36
C VAL A 125 -15.11 -1.89 -23.45
N LEU A 126 -16.02 -2.87 -23.45
CA LEU A 126 -15.89 -4.11 -22.70
C LEU A 126 -15.23 -5.19 -23.55
N ASP A 127 -13.98 -5.52 -23.22
CA ASP A 127 -13.20 -6.60 -23.86
C ASP A 127 -12.08 -7.02 -22.89
N ASP A 128 -11.95 -8.32 -22.63
CA ASP A 128 -11.01 -8.88 -21.64
C ASP A 128 -9.57 -9.05 -22.17
N LYS A 129 -9.38 -8.88 -23.48
CA LYS A 129 -8.10 -9.10 -24.18
C LYS A 129 -7.57 -7.85 -24.86
N ALA A 130 -8.45 -6.96 -25.32
CA ALA A 130 -8.07 -5.74 -26.01
C ALA A 130 -7.41 -4.74 -25.05
N LEU A 131 -6.28 -4.17 -25.49
CA LEU A 131 -5.55 -3.19 -24.70
C LEU A 131 -6.38 -1.90 -24.54
N GLY A 132 -6.56 -1.45 -23.31
CA GLY A 132 -7.31 -0.22 -22.99
C GLY A 132 -8.81 -0.44 -22.77
N CYS A 133 -9.34 -1.62 -23.09
CA CYS A 133 -10.72 -1.99 -22.78
C CYS A 133 -10.89 -2.37 -21.30
N LEU A 134 -12.14 -2.32 -20.86
CA LEU A 134 -12.59 -2.74 -19.54
C LEU A 134 -12.84 -4.24 -19.52
N GLN A 135 -12.42 -4.87 -18.43
CA GLN A 135 -12.76 -6.25 -18.10
C GLN A 135 -13.76 -6.26 -16.95
N ALA A 136 -14.83 -7.05 -17.07
CA ALA A 136 -15.72 -7.35 -15.95
C ALA A 136 -15.02 -8.31 -14.97
N GLU A 137 -14.22 -7.76 -14.04
CA GLU A 137 -13.37 -8.56 -13.15
C GLU A 137 -14.18 -9.35 -12.10
N LYS A 138 -15.18 -8.70 -11.47
CA LYS A 138 -15.94 -9.27 -10.35
C LYS A 138 -17.39 -8.82 -10.38
N THR A 139 -18.27 -9.71 -9.93
CA THR A 139 -19.69 -9.42 -9.68
C THR A 139 -20.06 -9.80 -8.24
N SER A 140 -21.08 -9.15 -7.72
CA SER A 140 -21.61 -9.41 -6.38
C SER A 140 -23.08 -9.03 -6.31
N ALA A 141 -23.85 -9.78 -5.53
CA ALA A 141 -25.22 -9.40 -5.19
C ALA A 141 -25.27 -8.18 -4.25
N SER A 142 -24.21 -7.93 -3.46
CA SER A 142 -24.17 -6.79 -2.54
C SER A 142 -22.73 -6.36 -2.23
N VAL A 143 -22.52 -5.04 -2.23
CA VAL A 143 -21.24 -4.41 -1.91
C VAL A 143 -21.48 -3.32 -0.88
N SER A 144 -20.67 -3.30 0.18
CA SER A 144 -20.69 -2.23 1.18
C SER A 144 -19.39 -1.44 1.09
N ILE A 145 -19.45 -0.17 0.74
CA ILE A 145 -18.28 0.70 0.62
C ILE A 145 -18.25 1.63 1.83
N ARG A 146 -17.21 1.51 2.66
CA ARG A 146 -17.00 2.34 3.85
C ARG A 146 -16.08 3.51 3.57
N GLY A 147 -15.19 3.37 2.59
CA GLY A 147 -14.28 4.43 2.17
C GLY A 147 -13.27 3.97 1.12
N LEU A 148 -12.22 4.76 0.97
CA LEU A 148 -11.14 4.50 0.02
C LEU A 148 -10.42 3.19 0.38
N LYS A 149 -10.51 2.21 -0.52
CA LYS A 149 -9.91 0.87 -0.39
C LYS A 149 -10.30 0.18 0.93
N ASP A 150 -11.54 0.43 1.35
CA ASP A 150 -12.20 -0.18 2.49
C ASP A 150 -13.65 -0.50 2.11
N TYR A 151 -13.86 -1.75 1.70
CA TYR A 151 -15.16 -2.22 1.25
C TYR A 151 -15.34 -3.71 1.54
N ARG A 152 -16.61 -4.13 1.64
CA ARG A 152 -17.01 -5.53 1.77
C ARG A 152 -17.59 -6.02 0.45
N TRP A 153 -17.04 -7.12 -0.06
CA TRP A 153 -17.44 -7.74 -1.32
C TRP A 153 -17.79 -9.21 -1.09
N ASN A 154 -19.01 -9.64 -1.43
CA ASN A 154 -19.47 -11.01 -1.18
C ASN A 154 -19.22 -11.48 0.28
N GLY A 155 -19.42 -10.59 1.25
CA GLY A 155 -19.21 -10.89 2.67
C GLY A 155 -17.77 -10.84 3.16
N VAL A 156 -16.78 -10.66 2.27
CA VAL A 156 -15.36 -10.55 2.59
C VAL A 156 -14.94 -9.09 2.68
N ASP A 157 -14.26 -8.70 3.77
CA ASP A 157 -13.70 -7.36 3.92
C ASP A 157 -12.38 -7.21 3.14
N ILE A 158 -12.33 -6.19 2.30
CA ILE A 158 -11.16 -5.79 1.52
C ILE A 158 -10.69 -4.45 2.06
N ILE A 159 -9.64 -4.49 2.87
CA ILE A 159 -9.06 -3.31 3.50
C ILE A 159 -7.59 -3.20 3.06
N LYS A 160 -7.20 -2.06 2.49
CA LYS A 160 -5.83 -1.86 2.01
C LYS A 160 -4.81 -2.11 3.13
N GLY A 161 -3.85 -2.98 2.85
CA GLY A 161 -2.74 -3.26 3.76
C GLY A 161 -3.07 -4.26 4.86
N ILE A 162 -4.31 -4.75 4.92
CA ILE A 162 -4.75 -5.83 5.79
C ILE A 162 -5.01 -7.05 4.90
N LYS A 163 -4.40 -8.19 5.24
CA LYS A 163 -4.68 -9.44 4.54
C LYS A 163 -6.04 -9.99 4.98
N ASP A 164 -6.69 -10.72 4.10
CA ASP A 164 -7.88 -11.53 4.41
C ASP A 164 -7.65 -12.52 5.56
N THR A 165 -6.42 -13.00 5.71
CA THR A 165 -5.97 -13.90 6.78
C THR A 165 -5.58 -13.16 8.08
N ALA A 166 -5.72 -11.84 8.14
CA ALA A 166 -5.42 -11.09 9.35
C ALA A 166 -6.52 -11.34 10.39
N GLU A 167 -6.14 -11.92 11.52
CA GLU A 167 -7.05 -12.04 12.66
C GLU A 167 -7.26 -10.69 13.33
N LEU A 168 -8.50 -10.43 13.74
CA LEU A 168 -8.85 -9.26 14.51
C LEU A 168 -8.10 -9.35 15.85
N ALA A 169 -7.22 -8.39 16.12
CA ALA A 169 -6.62 -8.28 17.44
C ALA A 169 -7.75 -8.11 18.45
N PRO A 170 -7.70 -8.76 19.64
CA PRO A 170 -8.58 -8.35 20.73
C PRO A 170 -8.40 -6.85 20.94
N PRO A 171 -9.50 -6.11 21.15
CA PRO A 171 -9.41 -4.67 21.37
C PRO A 171 -8.44 -4.46 22.54
N PRO A 172 -7.45 -3.56 22.41
CA PRO A 172 -6.60 -3.24 23.55
C PRO A 172 -7.50 -2.85 24.73
N PRO A 173 -7.14 -3.21 25.97
CA PRO A 173 -7.95 -2.89 27.15
C PRO A 173 -8.37 -1.42 27.10
N ARG A 174 -9.67 -1.16 27.27
CA ARG A 174 -10.31 0.15 27.08
C ARG A 174 -9.49 1.25 27.76
N ARG A 175 -8.69 1.97 26.96
CA ARG A 175 -8.20 3.30 27.28
C ARG A 175 -9.17 4.30 26.68
N ASN A 176 -9.52 5.32 27.46
CA ASN A 176 -10.35 6.42 27.00
C ASN A 176 -9.79 6.99 25.69
N LYS A 177 -10.62 7.00 24.63
CA LYS A 177 -10.44 7.61 23.30
C LYS A 177 -9.02 7.55 22.71
N GLN A 178 -8.70 6.53 21.88
CA GLN A 178 -7.56 6.62 20.94
C GLN A 178 -7.83 5.89 19.61
N GLU A 179 -7.97 6.72 18.56
CA GLU A 179 -7.35 6.63 17.23
C GLU A 179 -7.06 5.25 16.60
N ILE A 180 -7.72 4.98 15.47
CA ILE A 180 -7.44 3.83 14.60
C ILE A 180 -6.13 4.08 13.83
N LEU A 181 -5.08 3.35 14.18
CA LEU A 181 -3.73 3.47 13.62
C LEU A 181 -3.54 2.59 12.38
N SER A 182 -3.44 3.18 11.18
CA SER A 182 -3.04 2.44 9.98
C SER A 182 -1.56 2.04 10.06
N ASN A 183 -1.25 0.74 9.94
CA ASN A 183 0.09 0.11 9.82
C ASN A 183 0.70 -0.56 11.08
N LEU A 184 -0.07 -0.81 12.15
CA LEU A 184 0.34 -1.69 13.25
C LEU A 184 -0.25 -3.10 13.08
N ARG A 185 0.54 -4.14 13.34
CA ARG A 185 0.04 -5.53 13.39
C ARG A 185 -0.70 -5.78 14.70
N ALA A 186 -1.72 -6.63 14.64
CA ALA A 186 -2.55 -7.06 15.76
C ALA A 186 -1.77 -7.54 17.00
N THR A 187 -0.58 -8.11 16.81
CA THR A 187 0.25 -8.73 17.85
C THR A 187 1.35 -7.81 18.41
N ALA A 188 1.24 -6.50 18.19
CA ALA A 188 2.22 -5.53 18.68
C ALA A 188 2.00 -5.22 20.17
N GLU A 189 3.00 -5.47 21.01
CA GLU A 189 3.04 -5.11 22.43
C GLU A 189 3.38 -3.62 22.59
N CYS A 190 2.53 -2.86 23.26
CA CYS A 190 2.78 -1.46 23.58
C CYS A 190 3.83 -1.35 24.69
N ILE A 191 4.96 -0.69 24.41
CA ILE A 191 6.01 -0.44 25.42
C ILE A 191 5.80 0.93 26.06
N THR A 192 5.44 1.95 25.28
CA THR A 192 5.13 3.32 25.76
C THR A 192 3.97 3.90 24.93
N PRO A 193 3.31 5.00 25.35
CA PRO A 193 2.19 5.60 24.60
C PRO A 193 2.49 5.94 23.13
N ALA A 194 3.76 5.99 22.74
CA ALA A 194 4.18 6.23 21.37
C ALA A 194 5.00 5.08 20.76
N SER A 195 5.31 4.00 21.47
CA SER A 195 6.22 2.94 20.98
C SER A 195 5.64 1.53 21.15
N TYR A 196 5.73 0.74 20.09
CA TYR A 196 5.13 -0.60 20.00
C TYR A 196 6.15 -1.61 19.46
N ARG A 197 6.20 -2.79 20.06
CA ARG A 197 7.09 -3.91 19.72
C ARG A 197 6.30 -5.02 19.06
N GLN A 198 6.73 -5.48 17.89
CA GLN A 198 6.05 -6.57 17.18
C GLN A 198 7.04 -7.66 16.77
N LYS A 199 6.57 -8.91 16.84
CA LYS A 199 7.27 -10.07 16.27
C LYS A 199 6.95 -10.17 14.78
N MET A 200 7.96 -10.44 13.96
CA MET A 200 7.84 -10.56 12.53
C MET A 200 8.61 -11.75 12.01
N PHE A 201 7.94 -12.50 11.13
CA PHE A 201 8.61 -13.49 10.31
C PHE A 201 9.52 -12.79 9.29
N PRO A 202 10.77 -13.25 9.15
CA PRO A 202 11.66 -12.78 8.09
C PRO A 202 11.05 -13.06 6.72
N GLY A 203 11.38 -12.23 5.73
CA GLY A 203 11.03 -12.54 4.34
C GLY A 203 11.76 -13.79 3.85
N LEU A 204 11.26 -14.42 2.77
CA LEU A 204 11.84 -15.65 2.19
C LEU A 204 13.34 -15.51 1.91
N TYR A 205 13.77 -14.35 1.40
CA TYR A 205 15.18 -14.07 1.15
C TYR A 205 16.02 -14.03 2.43
N THR A 206 15.47 -13.51 3.54
CA THR A 206 16.14 -13.49 4.85
C THR A 206 16.18 -14.89 5.44
N LEU A 207 15.09 -15.66 5.35
CA LEU A 207 15.05 -17.08 5.75
C LEU A 207 16.12 -17.92 5.06
N LEU A 208 16.25 -17.80 3.73
CA LEU A 208 17.26 -18.54 2.96
C LEU A 208 18.71 -18.20 3.32
N LYS A 209 18.94 -17.07 4.00
CA LYS A 209 20.27 -16.57 4.35
C LYS A 209 20.64 -16.73 5.82
N THR A 210 19.66 -16.63 6.72
CA THR A 210 19.90 -16.56 8.17
C THR A 210 19.32 -17.75 8.94
N ALA A 211 18.53 -18.61 8.29
CA ALA A 211 17.93 -19.76 8.98
C ALA A 211 18.86 -20.97 8.92
N THR A 212 19.18 -21.52 10.09
CA THR A 212 19.72 -22.87 10.20
C THR A 212 18.66 -23.85 9.68
N PRO A 213 19.01 -24.84 8.84
CA PRO A 213 18.03 -25.82 8.34
C PRO A 213 17.24 -26.45 9.50
N GLY A 214 15.91 -26.30 9.48
CA GLY A 214 15.02 -26.80 10.54
C GLY A 214 14.62 -25.77 11.62
N LEU A 215 15.14 -24.55 11.60
CA LEU A 215 14.78 -23.47 12.56
C LEU A 215 14.20 -22.25 11.84
N PHE A 216 13.12 -21.68 12.38
CA PHE A 216 12.49 -20.46 11.85
C PHE A 216 12.72 -19.29 12.80
N PRO A 217 13.65 -18.36 12.49
CA PRO A 217 13.93 -17.23 13.39
C PRO A 217 12.78 -16.23 13.38
N ILE A 218 12.27 -15.86 14.57
CA ILE A 218 11.26 -14.81 14.75
C ILE A 218 11.98 -13.53 15.17
N ILE A 219 11.88 -12.46 14.38
CA ILE A 219 12.57 -11.19 14.63
C ILE A 219 11.64 -10.24 15.40
N THR A 220 12.17 -9.46 16.34
CA THR A 220 11.40 -8.47 17.10
C THR A 220 11.75 -7.05 16.62
N GLN A 221 10.75 -6.25 16.26
CA GLN A 221 10.91 -4.86 15.79
C GLN A 221 10.13 -3.88 16.67
N THR A 222 10.75 -2.78 17.09
CA THR A 222 10.09 -1.68 17.79
C THR A 222 9.79 -0.53 16.82
N ARG A 223 8.58 0.04 16.86
CA ARG A 223 8.13 1.17 16.05
C ARG A 223 7.62 2.29 16.95
N THR A 224 8.05 3.51 16.69
CA THR A 224 7.64 4.71 17.43
C THR A 224 6.82 5.64 16.51
N LEU A 225 5.64 6.05 16.97
CA LEU A 225 4.73 6.96 16.27
C LEU A 225 5.27 8.39 16.34
N LYS A 226 5.37 9.05 15.18
CA LYS A 226 5.93 10.41 15.06
C LYS A 226 4.91 11.51 14.75
N ARG A 227 3.66 11.17 14.42
CA ARG A 227 2.62 12.15 14.09
C ARG A 227 1.22 11.59 14.31
N GLN A 228 0.35 12.43 14.87
CA GLN A 228 -1.10 12.21 14.97
C GLN A 228 -1.73 12.57 13.63
N TYR A 229 -2.63 11.73 13.12
CA TYR A 229 -3.24 11.93 11.80
C TYR A 229 -4.75 11.67 11.89
N ASP A 230 -5.51 12.75 12.03
CA ASP A 230 -6.97 12.71 12.13
C ASP A 230 -7.58 12.63 10.74
N LYS A 231 -8.22 11.50 10.41
CA LYS A 231 -8.83 11.27 9.08
C LYS A 231 -10.29 11.71 8.99
N ALA A 232 -11.05 11.70 10.08
CA ALA A 232 -12.42 12.19 10.14
C ALA A 232 -12.98 12.18 11.58
N GLU A 233 -14.05 12.94 11.81
CA GLU A 233 -14.90 12.82 13.00
C GLU A 233 -15.98 11.75 12.79
N LEU A 234 -16.10 10.84 13.77
CA LEU A 234 -17.19 9.86 13.84
C LEU A 234 -18.44 10.54 14.39
N LEU A 235 -19.57 10.39 13.70
CA LEU A 235 -20.86 10.86 14.21
C LEU A 235 -21.31 9.95 15.35
N PRO A 236 -21.90 10.49 16.45
CA PRO A 236 -22.11 9.73 17.69
C PRO A 236 -22.96 8.46 17.57
N ASP A 237 -23.77 8.31 16.52
CA ASP A 237 -24.72 7.21 16.37
C ASP A 237 -24.73 6.60 14.95
N SER A 238 -23.59 6.65 14.26
CA SER A 238 -23.47 6.17 12.88
C SER A 238 -22.14 5.46 12.61
N PRO A 239 -22.12 4.37 11.81
CA PRO A 239 -20.87 3.78 11.32
C PRO A 239 -20.20 4.65 10.22
N PHE A 240 -20.78 5.80 9.86
CA PHE A 240 -20.26 6.72 8.86
C PHE A 240 -19.42 7.83 9.49
N THR A 241 -18.43 8.29 8.73
CA THR A 241 -17.59 9.45 9.07
C THR A 241 -17.99 10.66 8.23
N SER A 242 -17.94 11.87 8.82
CA SER A 242 -18.11 13.11 8.05
C SER A 242 -16.77 13.50 7.43
N PRO A 243 -16.68 13.83 6.12
CA PRO A 243 -15.53 14.60 5.63
C PRO A 243 -15.50 15.95 6.36
N PHE A 244 -14.29 16.46 6.64
CA PHE A 244 -14.09 17.77 7.28
C PHE A 244 -14.89 18.84 6.52
N ARG A 245 -15.70 19.62 7.24
CA ARG A 245 -16.25 20.87 6.68
C ARG A 245 -15.07 21.81 6.44
N LEU A 246 -14.90 22.25 5.20
CA LEU A 246 -14.05 23.39 4.85
C LEU A 246 -14.59 24.66 5.50
#